data_AF-A0A080LXY8-F1
#
_entry.id   AF-A0A080LXY8-F1
#
_cell.length_a   1.000
_cell.length_b   1.000
_cell.length_c   1.000
_cell.angle_alpha   90.00
_cell.angle_beta   90.00
_cell.angle_gamma   90.00
#
_symmetry.space_group_name_H-M   'P 1'
#
loop_
_entity.id
_entity.type
_entity.pdbx_description
1 polymer ?
#
loop_
_entity_poly.entity_id
_entity_poly.type
_entity_poly.pdbx_seq_one_letter_code
_entity_poly.pdbx_strand_id
1 'polypeptide(L)'
;MVEDIQDEYDRQEKPAEWLKKLGHHDYLVSARADPAMLNEKLGLKLPGHGSYDTLSGFLLEYAREIPAPGTTIEVEGIKFTIQRATPQVIQEVQIRW
;
A
#
# COMPACT_ATOMS: atom_id res chain seq x y z
N MET A 1 2.32 -5.65 -34.25
CA MET A 1 2.05 -4.93 -33.00
C MET A 1 1.46 -5.95 -32.07
N VAL A 2 2.29 -6.49 -31.18
CA VAL A 2 1.85 -7.32 -30.07
C VAL A 2 2.32 -6.55 -28.86
N GLU A 3 1.38 -6.31 -27.97
CA GLU A 3 1.48 -5.47 -26.79
C GLU A 3 2.69 -5.89 -25.95
N ASP A 4 3.77 -5.10 -26.00
CA ASP A 4 4.82 -5.07 -24.98
C ASP A 4 4.21 -4.46 -23.71
N ILE A 5 3.21 -5.14 -23.14
CA ILE A 5 2.92 -5.02 -21.72
C ILE A 5 4.04 -5.82 -21.08
N GLN A 6 5.22 -5.19 -21.03
CA GLN A 6 6.29 -5.59 -20.13
C GLN A 6 5.63 -5.64 -18.75
N ASP A 7 5.34 -6.86 -18.32
CA ASP A 7 4.88 -7.20 -16.99
C ASP A 7 6.05 -6.90 -16.04
N GLU A 8 6.33 -5.62 -15.84
CA GLU A 8 7.44 -5.08 -15.05
C GLU A 8 7.08 -5.17 -13.55
N TYR A 9 6.43 -6.26 -13.12
CA TYR A 9 6.10 -6.52 -11.72
C TYR A 9 7.15 -7.40 -11.01
N ASP A 10 8.10 -7.98 -11.74
CA ASP A 10 8.99 -9.03 -11.25
C ASP A 10 10.48 -8.64 -11.11
N ARG A 11 10.82 -7.35 -11.16
CA ARG A 11 12.21 -6.93 -10.92
C ARG A 11 12.30 -5.88 -9.85
N GLN A 12 12.17 -6.36 -8.60
CA GLN A 12 12.63 -5.67 -7.40
C GLN A 12 12.26 -4.18 -7.40
N GLU A 13 11.02 -3.85 -7.00
CA GLU A 13 10.59 -2.46 -6.79
C GLU A 13 11.74 -1.72 -6.10
N LYS A 14 12.38 -0.80 -6.82
CA LYS A 14 13.57 -0.14 -6.30
C LYS A 14 13.16 0.57 -5.00
N PRO A 15 14.08 0.82 -4.06
CA PRO A 15 13.76 1.57 -2.83
C PRO A 15 13.11 2.95 -3.05
N ALA A 16 13.12 3.48 -4.29
CA ALA A 16 12.48 4.71 -4.70
C ALA A 16 11.06 4.54 -5.31
N GLU A 17 10.66 3.33 -5.72
CA GLU A 17 9.40 3.08 -6.43
C GLU A 17 8.25 2.65 -5.52
N TRP A 18 8.54 2.07 -4.35
CA TRP A 18 7.51 1.63 -3.40
C TRP A 18 6.77 2.78 -2.68
N LEU A 19 7.28 4.01 -2.75
CA LEU A 19 6.69 5.18 -2.09
C LEU A 19 6.80 6.42 -2.98
N LYS A 20 5.65 6.95 -3.41
CA LYS A 20 5.54 8.15 -4.24
C LYS A 20 4.69 9.21 -3.54
N LYS A 21 5.24 10.39 -3.32
CA LYS A 21 4.49 11.54 -2.78
C LYS A 21 3.56 12.10 -3.85
N LEU A 22 2.26 12.23 -3.52
CA LEU A 22 1.25 12.85 -4.36
C LEU A 22 0.92 14.28 -3.90
N GLY A 23 1.05 14.55 -2.60
CA GLY A 23 0.72 15.85 -2.02
C GLY A 23 1.16 15.99 -0.56
N HIS A 24 0.57 16.97 0.14
CA HIS A 24 0.73 17.11 1.58
C HIS A 24 -0.06 16.01 2.29
N HIS A 25 0.63 15.16 3.06
CA HIS A 25 0.06 13.96 3.69
C HIS A 25 -0.71 13.06 2.70
N ASP A 26 -0.23 12.94 1.47
CA ASP A 26 -0.85 12.12 0.44
C ASP A 26 0.23 11.39 -0.35
N TYR A 27 0.23 10.07 -0.26
CA TYR A 27 1.26 9.19 -0.79
C TYR A 27 0.65 7.96 -1.46
N LEU A 28 1.19 7.58 -2.62
CA LEU A 28 0.95 6.28 -3.24
C LEU A 28 2.04 5.32 -2.81
N VAL A 29 1.66 4.12 -2.38
CA VAL A 29 2.55 3.14 -1.74
C VAL A 29 2.32 1.76 -2.32
N SER A 30 3.40 1.02 -2.58
CA SER A 30 3.33 -0.43 -2.82
C SER A 30 2.80 -1.14 -1.58
N ALA A 31 1.82 -2.02 -1.76
CA ALA A 31 1.25 -2.80 -0.67
C ALA A 31 2.24 -3.85 -0.10
N ARG A 32 3.41 -4.04 -0.73
CA ARG A 32 4.51 -4.85 -0.20
C ARG A 32 5.37 -4.11 0.82
N ALA A 33 5.18 -2.79 0.96
CA ALA A 33 5.94 -1.98 1.91
C ALA A 33 5.71 -2.45 3.36
N ASP A 34 6.77 -2.44 4.16
CA ASP A 34 6.70 -2.72 5.59
C ASP A 34 6.00 -1.55 6.33
N PRO A 35 4.91 -1.81 7.09
CA PRO A 35 4.25 -0.81 7.92
C PRO A 35 5.17 -0.09 8.92
N ALA A 36 6.18 -0.76 9.47
CA ALA A 36 7.17 -0.13 10.35
C ALA A 36 7.99 0.91 9.59
N MET A 37 8.42 0.60 8.37
CA MET A 37 9.14 1.55 7.51
C MET A 37 8.25 2.73 7.10
N LEU A 38 6.95 2.50 6.88
CA LEU A 38 5.99 3.58 6.62
C LEU A 38 5.85 4.53 7.81
N ASN A 39 5.75 4.00 9.04
CA ASN A 39 5.75 4.81 10.25
C ASN A 39 6.99 5.69 10.35
N GLU A 40 8.18 5.11 10.16
CA GLU A 40 9.44 5.84 10.22
C GLU A 40 9.55 6.94 9.16
N LYS A 41 9.21 6.63 7.89
CA LYS A 41 9.36 7.57 6.78
C LYS A 41 8.31 8.68 6.73
N LEU A 42 7.08 8.36 7.12
CA LEU A 42 5.93 9.27 6.99
C LEU A 42 5.51 9.89 8.32
N GLY A 43 6.08 9.45 9.44
CA GLY A 43 5.69 9.89 10.78
C GLY A 43 4.31 9.37 11.20
N LEU A 44 3.86 8.27 10.61
CA LEU A 44 2.58 7.64 10.93
C LEU A 44 2.67 6.87 12.26
N LYS A 45 1.50 6.57 12.81
CA LYS A 45 1.34 5.73 14.01
C LYS A 45 0.39 4.59 13.71
N LEU A 46 0.78 3.71 12.80
CA LEU A 46 0.01 2.51 12.48
C LEU A 46 -0.05 1.59 13.71
N PRO A 47 -1.22 1.05 14.06
CA PRO A 47 -1.36 0.08 15.15
C PRO A 47 -0.67 -1.25 14.80
N GLY A 48 -0.37 -2.05 15.83
CA GLY A 48 0.29 -3.35 15.64
C GLY A 48 1.73 -3.25 15.11
N HIS A 49 2.48 -2.24 15.56
CA HIS A 49 3.88 -2.02 15.17
C HIS A 49 4.71 -3.32 15.24
N GLY A 50 5.34 -3.70 14.13
CA GLY A 50 6.15 -4.91 14.01
C GLY A 50 5.36 -6.23 13.96
N SER A 51 4.02 -6.18 13.89
CA SER A 51 3.16 -7.38 13.81
C SER A 51 2.85 -7.81 12.36
N TYR A 52 3.24 -7.00 11.37
CA TYR A 52 2.92 -7.22 9.97
C TYR A 52 4.15 -6.99 9.11
N ASP A 53 4.41 -7.92 8.18
CA ASP A 53 5.55 -7.82 7.27
C ASP A 53 5.26 -6.90 6.06
N THR A 54 3.97 -6.73 5.71
CA THR A 54 3.55 -5.93 4.55
C THR A 54 2.29 -5.12 4.83
N LEU A 55 2.14 -3.98 4.14
CA LEU A 55 0.97 -3.13 4.18
C LEU A 55 -0.30 -3.88 3.74
N SER A 56 -0.19 -4.80 2.77
CA SER A 56 -1.29 -5.69 2.39
C SER A 56 -1.75 -6.55 3.57
N GLY A 57 -0.82 -7.16 4.32
CA GLY A 57 -1.15 -7.98 5.49
C GLY A 57 -1.83 -7.15 6.58
N PHE A 58 -1.32 -5.96 6.86
CA PHE A 58 -1.94 -5.01 7.78
C PHE A 58 -3.37 -4.65 7.37
N LEU A 59 -3.58 -4.26 6.11
CA LEU A 59 -4.90 -3.90 5.58
C LEU A 59 -5.89 -5.07 5.61
N LEU A 60 -5.42 -6.29 5.37
CA LEU A 60 -6.27 -7.50 5.36
C LEU A 60 -6.78 -7.89 6.74
N GLU A 61 -6.09 -7.52 7.83
CA GLU A 61 -6.63 -7.69 9.18
C GLU A 61 -7.96 -6.95 9.36
N TYR A 62 -8.08 -5.77 8.76
CA TYR A 62 -9.29 -4.94 8.80
C TYR A 62 -10.29 -5.31 7.71
N ALA A 63 -9.82 -5.57 6.48
CA ALA A 63 -10.67 -5.82 5.32
C ALA A 63 -11.29 -7.24 5.31
N ARG A 64 -10.66 -8.22 5.97
CA ARG A 64 -10.98 -9.67 5.96
C ARG A 64 -10.88 -10.38 4.60
N GLU A 65 -11.02 -9.67 3.50
CA GLU A 65 -10.83 -10.14 2.13
C GLU A 65 -10.13 -9.06 1.29
N ILE A 66 -9.74 -9.37 0.05
CA ILE A 66 -9.07 -8.40 -0.82
C ILE A 66 -10.09 -7.33 -1.28
N PRO A 67 -9.95 -6.07 -0.84
CA PRO A 67 -10.88 -5.01 -1.19
C PRO A 67 -10.77 -4.61 -2.68
N ALA A 68 -11.90 -4.21 -3.27
CA ALA A 68 -11.93 -3.68 -4.63
C ALA A 68 -11.20 -2.32 -4.74
N PRO A 69 -10.60 -2.00 -5.89
CA PRO A 69 -10.08 -0.66 -6.15
C PRO A 69 -11.11 0.45 -5.88
N GLY A 70 -10.67 1.56 -5.29
CA GLY A 70 -11.51 2.66 -4.79
C GLY A 70 -12.01 2.48 -3.36
N THR A 71 -11.98 1.26 -2.80
CA THR A 71 -12.34 1.02 -1.40
C THR A 71 -11.41 1.79 -0.47
N THR A 72 -11.95 2.39 0.58
CA THR A 72 -11.17 3.09 1.60
C THR A 72 -11.35 2.41 2.95
N ILE A 73 -10.23 2.11 3.59
CA ILE A 73 -10.16 1.58 4.95
C ILE A 73 -9.60 2.70 5.84
N GLU A 74 -10.21 2.95 6.98
CA GLU A 74 -9.77 3.99 7.92
C GLU A 74 -9.31 3.34 9.22
N VAL A 75 -8.09 3.65 9.65
CA VAL A 75 -7.47 3.13 10.88
C VAL A 75 -6.80 4.28 11.61
N GLU A 76 -7.20 4.56 12.85
CA GLU A 76 -6.63 5.62 13.69
C GLU A 76 -6.56 7.00 12.99
N GLY A 77 -7.56 7.33 12.18
CA GLY A 77 -7.63 8.59 11.42
C GLY A 77 -6.80 8.63 10.13
N ILE A 78 -6.10 7.53 9.79
CA ILE A 78 -5.37 7.39 8.53
C ILE A 78 -6.25 6.65 7.52
N LYS A 79 -6.36 7.19 6.31
CA LYS A 79 -7.15 6.63 5.21
C LYS A 79 -6.26 5.89 4.23
N PHE A 80 -6.62 4.64 3.94
CA PHE A 80 -5.99 3.75 2.99
C PHE A 80 -6.96 3.49 1.85
N THR A 81 -6.79 4.20 0.73
CA THR A 81 -7.59 3.98 -0.48
C THR A 81 -6.87 2.99 -1.38
N ILE A 82 -7.53 1.87 -1.70
CA ILE A 82 -6.98 0.83 -2.59
C ILE A 82 -6.96 1.39 -4.01
N GLN A 83 -5.77 1.59 -4.56
CA GLN A 83 -5.63 2.12 -5.93
C GLN A 83 -5.58 0.98 -6.94
N ARG A 84 -4.93 -0.14 -6.58
CA ARG A 84 -4.86 -1.32 -7.42
C ARG A 84 -4.80 -2.60 -6.60
N ALA A 85 -5.61 -3.57 -7.00
CA ALA A 85 -5.67 -4.90 -6.41
C ALA A 85 -6.09 -5.93 -7.46
N THR A 86 -5.65 -7.17 -7.28
CA THR A 86 -6.17 -8.34 -8.00
C THR A 86 -7.06 -9.16 -7.05
N PRO A 87 -7.71 -10.25 -7.49
CA PRO A 87 -8.43 -11.13 -6.56
C PRO A 87 -7.56 -11.80 -5.48
N GLN A 88 -6.23 -11.75 -5.61
CA GLN A 88 -5.29 -12.44 -4.72
C GLN A 88 -4.46 -11.49 -3.86
N VAL A 89 -4.22 -10.26 -4.32
CA VAL A 89 -3.26 -9.36 -3.66
C VAL A 89 -3.62 -7.89 -3.84
N ILE A 90 -3.45 -7.10 -2.78
CA ILE A 90 -3.44 -5.64 -2.86
C ILE A 90 -2.09 -5.23 -3.45
N GLN A 91 -2.06 -4.35 -4.44
CA GLN A 91 -0.82 -3.98 -5.13
C GLN A 91 -0.40 -2.55 -4.78
N GLU A 92 -1.33 -1.60 -4.81
CA GLU A 92 -1.06 -0.19 -4.54
C GLU A 92 -2.13 0.44 -3.67
N VAL A 93 -1.69 1.27 -2.72
CA VAL A 93 -2.52 1.92 -1.72
C VAL A 93 -2.15 3.39 -1.65
N GLN A 94 -3.15 4.25 -1.71
CA GLN A 94 -3.00 5.67 -1.40
C GLN A 94 -3.25 5.88 0.10
N ILE A 95 -2.28 6.47 0.79
CA ILE A 95 -2.33 6.76 2.22
C ILE A 95 -2.52 8.27 2.42
N ARG A 96 -3.53 8.67 3.21
CA ARG A 96 -3.85 10.07 3.55
C ARG A 96 -4.15 10.27 5.03
N TRP A 97 -3.65 11.35 5.64
CA TRP A 97 -3.87 11.69 7.05
C TRP A 97 -3.90 13.20 7.33
#